data_AF-A0A077PA48-F1
#
_entry.id   AF-A0A077PA48-F1
#
_cell.length_a   1.000
_cell.length_b   1.000
_cell.length_c   1.000
_cell.angle_alpha   90.00
_cell.angle_beta   90.00
_cell.angle_gamma   90.00
#
_symmetry.space_group_name_H-M   'P 1'
#
loop_
_entity.id
_entity.type
_entity.pdbx_description
1 polymer ?
#
loop_
_entity_poly.entity_id
_entity_poly.type
_entity_poly.pdbx_seq_one_letter_code
_entity_poly.pdbx_strand_id
1 'polypeptide(L)'
;MTKLGLGHYKLSGILGYNADGAWGVHGGISVPRDVNGNELVYVDDKVLPDGAIEIRVTHRQNAHMPARLQNRRIKSQDEQTHYTDDEACDLPAGTRLDVRVQMPEDSIWNQKQHKSADTAPDIQWPEQPK
;
A
#
# COMPACT_ATOMS: atom_id res chain seq x y z
N MET A 1 -2.35 10.65 -4.58
CA MET A 1 -2.66 9.44 -5.36
C MET A 1 -3.67 9.81 -6.43
N THR A 2 -3.49 9.32 -7.64
CA THR A 2 -4.39 9.56 -8.78
C THR A 2 -4.91 8.22 -9.30
N LYS A 3 -6.22 8.10 -9.53
CA LYS A 3 -6.81 6.93 -10.19
C LYS A 3 -6.73 7.13 -11.70
N LEU A 4 -6.07 6.20 -12.40
CA LEU A 4 -5.88 6.22 -13.85
C LEU A 4 -6.94 5.37 -14.57
N GLY A 5 -7.52 4.39 -13.88
CA GLY A 5 -8.56 3.50 -14.42
C GLY A 5 -9.07 2.51 -13.37
N LEU A 6 -9.88 1.54 -13.81
CA LEU A 6 -10.33 0.44 -12.94
C LEU A 6 -9.11 -0.34 -12.45
N GLY A 7 -8.94 -0.43 -11.13
CA GLY A 7 -7.82 -1.11 -10.50
C GLY A 7 -6.46 -0.46 -10.78
N HIS A 8 -6.38 0.72 -11.38
CA HIS A 8 -5.12 1.32 -11.81
C HIS A 8 -4.90 2.68 -11.15
N TYR A 9 -3.83 2.80 -10.37
CA TYR A 9 -3.51 3.95 -9.54
C TYR A 9 -2.05 4.39 -9.73
N LYS A 10 -1.80 5.69 -9.52
CA LYS A 10 -0.45 6.29 -9.49
C LYS A 10 -0.22 7.10 -8.22
N LEU A 11 0.88 6.85 -7.54
CA LEU A 11 1.39 7.65 -6.43
C LEU A 11 2.52 8.53 -6.96
N SER A 12 2.33 9.86 -6.94
CA SER A 12 3.30 10.85 -7.42
C SER A 12 3.80 11.74 -6.28
N GLY A 13 4.91 12.46 -6.49
CA GLY A 13 5.50 13.35 -5.48
C GLY A 13 6.28 12.62 -4.40
N ILE A 14 6.76 11.42 -4.72
CA ILE A 14 7.53 10.51 -3.87
C ILE A 14 8.76 10.02 -4.63
N LEU A 15 9.75 9.51 -3.91
CA LEU A 15 11.00 8.98 -4.46
C LEU A 15 11.03 7.43 -4.47
N GLY A 16 9.86 6.82 -4.71
CA GLY A 16 9.67 5.38 -4.66
C GLY A 16 9.35 4.86 -3.26
N TYR A 17 9.62 3.56 -3.06
CA TYR A 17 9.48 2.92 -1.76
C TYR A 17 10.47 3.50 -0.74
N ASN A 18 10.13 3.38 0.53
CA ASN A 18 11.06 3.78 1.59
C ASN A 18 12.33 2.91 1.56
N ALA A 19 13.50 3.54 1.64
CA ALA A 19 14.79 2.86 1.49
C ALA A 19 15.26 2.09 2.74
N ASP A 20 14.57 2.23 3.89
CA ASP A 20 15.02 1.63 5.16
C ASP A 20 14.82 0.11 5.25
N GLY A 21 14.10 -0.48 4.30
CA GLY A 21 13.86 -1.94 4.21
C GLY A 21 13.10 -2.54 5.41
N ALA A 22 12.54 -1.72 6.29
CA ALA A 22 12.00 -2.18 7.59
C ALA A 22 10.52 -2.60 7.53
N TRP A 23 9.90 -2.65 6.34
CA TRP A 23 8.44 -2.83 6.24
C TRP A 23 7.97 -3.69 5.06
N GLY A 24 7.05 -4.61 5.35
CA GLY A 24 6.39 -5.50 4.38
C GLY A 24 7.29 -6.62 3.82
N VAL A 25 6.66 -7.62 3.20
CA VAL A 25 7.37 -8.78 2.58
C VAL A 25 8.01 -8.40 1.23
N HIS A 26 7.66 -7.21 0.69
CA HIS A 26 8.17 -6.66 -0.58
C HIS A 26 8.62 -5.20 -0.47
N GLY A 27 9.07 -4.76 0.72
CA GLY A 27 9.77 -3.48 0.87
C GLY A 27 8.90 -2.23 0.91
N GLY A 28 7.58 -2.35 1.12
CA GLY A 28 6.77 -1.17 1.41
C GLY A 28 5.26 -1.28 1.18
N ILE A 29 4.74 -2.36 0.60
CA ILE A 29 3.31 -2.52 0.31
C ILE A 29 2.65 -3.60 1.16
N SER A 30 1.44 -3.33 1.65
CA SER A 30 0.59 -4.29 2.35
C SER A 30 -0.76 -4.42 1.66
N VAL A 31 -1.08 -5.64 1.24
CA VAL A 31 -2.32 -6.01 0.54
C VAL A 31 -3.39 -6.43 1.55
N PRO A 32 -4.67 -6.06 1.36
CA PRO A 32 -5.73 -6.47 2.26
C PRO A 32 -5.93 -7.99 2.25
N ARG A 33 -6.14 -8.55 3.45
CA ARG A 33 -6.32 -9.99 3.67
C ARG A 33 -7.64 -10.29 4.39
N ASP A 34 -8.19 -11.47 4.14
CA ASP A 34 -9.30 -12.01 4.91
C ASP A 34 -8.87 -12.48 6.31
N VAL A 35 -9.83 -12.93 7.11
CA VAL A 35 -9.60 -13.45 8.47
C VAL A 35 -8.73 -14.72 8.52
N ASN A 36 -8.51 -15.37 7.38
CA ASN A 36 -7.68 -16.56 7.25
C ASN A 36 -6.28 -16.23 6.69
N GLY A 37 -5.97 -14.94 6.47
CA GLY A 37 -4.69 -14.49 5.93
C GLY A 37 -4.58 -14.54 4.41
N ASN A 38 -5.66 -14.83 3.68
CA ASN A 38 -5.64 -14.86 2.22
C ASN A 38 -5.78 -13.44 1.67
N GLU A 39 -4.95 -13.07 0.70
CA GLU A 39 -5.07 -11.76 0.06
C GLU A 39 -6.34 -11.71 -0.79
N LEU A 40 -6.99 -10.54 -0.77
CA LEU A 40 -8.27 -10.33 -1.44
C LEU A 40 -8.11 -9.93 -2.91
N VAL A 41 -6.92 -9.47 -3.29
CA VAL A 41 -6.56 -8.98 -4.62
C VAL A 41 -5.11 -9.36 -4.92
N TYR A 42 -4.76 -9.43 -6.20
CA TYR A 42 -3.37 -9.32 -6.61
C TYR A 42 -3.00 -7.85 -6.75
N VAL A 43 -1.72 -7.58 -6.52
CA VAL A 43 -1.15 -6.25 -6.71
C VAL A 43 0.11 -6.41 -7.54
N ASP A 44 0.13 -5.71 -8.66
CA ASP A 44 1.31 -5.52 -9.51
C ASP A 44 1.72 -4.06 -9.41
N ASP A 45 2.99 -3.81 -9.08
CA ASP A 45 3.48 -2.47 -8.83
C ASP A 45 4.80 -2.20 -9.56
N LYS A 46 5.01 -0.92 -9.90
CA LYS A 46 6.20 -0.49 -10.62
C LYS A 46 6.62 0.91 -10.18
N VAL A 47 7.87 1.02 -9.73
CA VAL A 47 8.52 2.33 -9.54
C VAL A 47 8.92 2.87 -10.91
N LEU A 48 8.49 4.09 -11.21
CA LEU A 48 8.79 4.82 -12.43
C LEU A 48 10.09 5.63 -12.27
N PRO A 49 10.74 6.05 -13.37
CA PRO A 49 12.00 6.81 -13.31
C PRO A 49 11.93 8.13 -12.54
N ASP A 50 10.74 8.73 -12.42
CA ASP A 50 10.48 9.95 -11.63
C ASP A 50 10.24 9.66 -10.14
N GLY A 51 10.38 8.40 -9.70
CA GLY A 51 10.10 7.94 -8.34
C GLY A 51 8.63 7.66 -8.06
N ALA A 52 7.71 7.97 -8.99
CA ALA A 52 6.31 7.63 -8.80
C ALA A 52 6.09 6.11 -8.79
N ILE A 53 5.03 5.64 -8.13
CA ILE A 53 4.68 4.22 -8.09
C ILE A 53 3.35 4.03 -8.84
N GLU A 54 3.37 3.19 -9.87
CA GLU A 54 2.16 2.70 -10.56
C GLU A 54 1.71 1.40 -9.86
N ILE A 55 0.41 1.29 -9.57
CA ILE A 55 -0.18 0.13 -8.90
C ILE A 55 -1.37 -0.35 -9.71
N ARG A 56 -1.37 -1.65 -10.02
CA ARG A 56 -2.48 -2.37 -10.64
C ARG A 56 -3.03 -3.41 -9.69
N VAL A 57 -4.35 -3.46 -9.63
CA VAL A 57 -5.11 -4.31 -8.74
C VAL A 57 -6.02 -5.19 -9.58
N THR A 58 -5.91 -6.49 -9.38
CA THR A 58 -6.76 -7.49 -10.02
C THR A 58 -7.38 -8.41 -8.96
N HIS A 59 -8.51 -9.03 -9.30
CA HIS A 59 -9.23 -9.90 -8.39
C HIS A 59 -8.46 -11.18 -8.12
N ARG A 60 -8.40 -11.60 -6.84
CA ARG A 60 -7.78 -12.86 -6.43
C ARG A 60 -8.84 -13.83 -5.94
N GLN A 61 -9.06 -14.91 -6.67
CA GLN A 61 -10.11 -15.88 -6.42
C GLN A 61 -9.78 -16.87 -5.28
N ASN A 62 -8.50 -17.04 -4.92
CA ASN A 62 -8.07 -18.01 -3.91
C ASN A 62 -8.59 -19.44 -4.15
N ALA A 63 -8.48 -19.93 -5.40
CA ALA A 63 -9.05 -21.21 -5.83
C ALA A 63 -8.57 -22.44 -5.03
N HIS A 64 -7.40 -22.34 -4.37
CA HIS A 64 -6.84 -23.36 -3.48
C HIS A 64 -7.65 -23.56 -2.18
N MET A 65 -8.52 -22.60 -1.83
CA MET A 65 -9.38 -22.67 -0.65
C MET A 65 -10.65 -23.50 -0.92
N PRO A 66 -11.31 -24.02 0.13
CA PRO A 66 -12.64 -24.63 0.00
C PRO A 66 -13.62 -23.65 -0.66
N ALA A 67 -14.59 -24.16 -1.44
CA ALA A 67 -15.51 -23.36 -2.26
C ALA A 67 -16.14 -22.14 -1.56
N ARG A 68 -16.50 -22.28 -0.27
CA ARG A 68 -17.09 -21.21 0.56
C ARG A 68 -16.12 -20.09 0.95
N LEU A 69 -14.81 -20.30 0.78
CA LEU A 69 -13.71 -19.39 1.14
C LEU A 69 -12.93 -18.87 -0.09
N GLN A 70 -13.33 -19.24 -1.31
CA GLN A 70 -12.68 -18.83 -2.56
C GLN A 70 -13.03 -17.40 -2.99
N ASN A 71 -13.07 -16.41 -2.09
CA ASN A 71 -13.28 -14.98 -2.40
C ASN A 71 -14.16 -14.67 -3.66
N ARG A 72 -15.38 -15.24 -3.75
CA ARG A 72 -16.26 -15.05 -4.92
C ARG A 72 -16.93 -13.69 -4.85
N ARG A 73 -16.21 -12.65 -5.25
CA ARG A 73 -16.69 -11.27 -5.16
C ARG A 73 -17.69 -10.96 -6.27
N ILE A 74 -18.81 -10.36 -5.91
CA ILE A 74 -19.82 -9.88 -6.86
C ILE A 74 -19.31 -8.57 -7.48
N LYS A 75 -19.37 -8.48 -8.81
CA LYS A 75 -19.00 -7.31 -9.62
C LYS A 75 -20.18 -6.37 -9.81
N SER A 76 -21.34 -6.92 -10.15
CA SER A 76 -22.60 -6.20 -10.30
C SER A 76 -23.71 -6.96 -9.59
N GLN A 77 -24.46 -6.28 -8.72
CA GLN A 77 -25.63 -6.87 -8.07
C GLN A 77 -26.77 -7.09 -9.07
N ASP A 78 -26.93 -6.18 -10.04
CA ASP A 78 -28.02 -6.23 -11.01
C ASP A 78 -27.85 -7.37 -12.02
N GLU A 79 -26.62 -7.57 -12.50
CA GLU A 79 -26.30 -8.62 -13.47
C GLU A 79 -25.90 -9.94 -12.80
N GLN A 80 -25.81 -9.95 -11.47
CA GLN A 80 -25.34 -11.08 -10.65
C GLN A 80 -24.01 -11.68 -11.18
N THR A 81 -23.12 -10.82 -11.67
CA THR A 81 -21.83 -11.23 -12.23
C THR A 81 -20.76 -11.27 -11.13
N HIS A 82 -19.85 -12.23 -11.23
CA HIS A 82 -18.70 -12.37 -10.36
C HIS A 82 -17.43 -11.97 -11.09
N TYR A 83 -16.45 -11.47 -10.35
CA TYR A 83 -15.11 -11.28 -10.90
C TYR A 83 -14.47 -12.63 -11.25
N THR A 84 -13.75 -12.69 -12.38
CA THR A 84 -12.85 -13.81 -12.68
C THR A 84 -11.49 -13.59 -12.03
N ASP A 85 -10.71 -14.66 -11.81
CA ASP A 85 -9.34 -14.53 -11.31
C ASP A 85 -8.52 -13.65 -12.27
N ASP A 86 -7.69 -12.77 -11.71
CA ASP A 86 -6.88 -11.78 -12.41
C ASP A 86 -7.67 -10.72 -13.24
N GLU A 87 -8.97 -10.59 -13.02
CA GLU A 87 -9.75 -9.51 -13.63
C GLU A 87 -9.44 -8.16 -12.96
N ALA A 88 -9.23 -7.11 -13.75
CA ALA A 88 -9.02 -5.75 -13.24
C ALA A 88 -10.16 -5.30 -12.33
N CYS A 89 -9.83 -4.87 -11.11
CA CYS A 89 -10.83 -4.52 -10.13
C CYS A 89 -10.29 -3.49 -9.12
N ASP A 90 -11.19 -2.69 -8.55
CA ASP A 90 -10.80 -1.84 -7.42
C ASP A 90 -10.74 -2.65 -6.11
N LEU A 91 -10.08 -2.09 -5.10
CA LEU A 91 -10.02 -2.67 -3.76
C LEU A 91 -11.45 -2.91 -3.23
N PRO A 92 -11.68 -4.04 -2.52
CA PRO A 92 -12.96 -4.28 -1.86
C PRO A 92 -13.33 -3.14 -0.92
N ALA A 93 -14.62 -2.81 -0.85
CA ALA A 93 -15.11 -1.77 0.06
C ALA A 93 -14.70 -2.05 1.51
N GLY A 94 -14.28 -1.01 2.24
CA GLY A 94 -13.83 -1.11 3.63
C GLY A 94 -12.41 -1.67 3.80
N THR A 95 -11.70 -1.96 2.72
CA THR A 95 -10.28 -2.37 2.74
C THR A 95 -9.38 -1.24 2.28
N ARG A 96 -8.08 -1.36 2.56
CA ARG A 96 -7.06 -0.43 2.08
C ARG A 96 -5.80 -1.17 1.70
N LEU A 97 -5.00 -0.50 0.87
CA LEU A 97 -3.64 -0.89 0.56
C LEU A 97 -2.73 0.14 1.20
N ASP A 98 -1.83 -0.33 2.06
CA ASP A 98 -0.90 0.55 2.78
C ASP A 98 0.44 0.55 2.05
N VAL A 99 0.96 1.74 1.73
CA VAL A 99 2.25 1.92 1.02
C VAL A 99 3.17 2.82 1.85
N ARG A 100 4.38 2.34 2.10
CA ARG A 100 5.46 3.09 2.73
C ARG A 100 6.39 3.63 1.65
N VAL A 101 6.53 4.95 1.63
CA VAL A 101 7.20 5.69 0.55
C VAL A 101 8.37 6.51 1.08
N GLN A 102 9.30 6.84 0.19
CA GLN A 102 10.31 7.85 0.46
C GLN A 102 9.79 9.24 0.06
N MET A 103 9.73 10.17 1.01
CA MET A 103 9.34 11.55 0.72
C MET A 103 10.57 12.39 0.30
N PRO A 104 10.42 13.31 -0.67
CA PRO A 104 11.46 14.31 -1.01
C PRO A 104 11.81 15.20 0.18
N GLU A 105 13.07 15.64 0.31
CA GLU A 105 13.55 16.49 1.42
C GLU A 105 12.80 17.83 1.51
N ASP A 106 12.44 18.40 0.37
CA ASP A 106 11.67 19.63 0.26
C ASP A 106 10.16 19.42 0.51
N SER A 107 9.71 18.20 0.81
CA SER A 107 8.33 17.95 1.17
C SER A 107 7.94 18.67 2.46
N ILE A 108 6.68 19.11 2.55
CA ILE A 108 6.13 19.76 3.75
C ILE A 108 6.35 18.89 5.01
N TRP A 109 6.32 17.57 4.86
CA TRP A 109 6.58 16.63 5.96
C TRP A 109 8.03 16.74 6.46
N ASN A 110 9.01 16.60 5.56
CA ASN A 110 10.44 16.69 5.92
C ASN A 110 10.79 18.09 6.46
N GLN A 111 10.30 19.16 5.84
CA GLN A 111 10.51 20.52 6.34
C GLN A 111 10.00 20.72 7.77
N LYS A 112 8.86 20.11 8.13
CA LYS A 112 8.35 20.15 9.51
C LYS A 112 9.23 19.35 10.46
N GLN A 113 9.70 18.17 10.06
CA GLN A 113 10.61 17.34 10.85
C GLN A 113 11.92 18.08 11.16
N HIS A 114 12.52 18.74 10.16
CA HIS A 114 13.73 19.56 10.35
C HIS A 114 13.49 20.71 11.32
N LYS A 115 12.41 21.47 11.17
CA LYS A 115 12.06 22.55 12.10
C LYS A 115 11.87 22.04 13.54
N SER A 116 11.24 20.89 13.73
CA SER A 116 11.09 20.30 15.07
C SER A 116 12.41 19.80 15.65
N ALA A 117 13.31 19.26 14.81
CA ALA A 117 14.63 18.82 15.25
C ALA A 117 15.53 20.01 15.62
N ASP A 118 15.49 21.11 14.85
CA ASP A 118 16.24 22.33 15.14
C ASP A 118 15.75 23.03 16.43
N THR A 119 14.50 22.80 16.83
CA THR A 119 13.91 23.40 18.04
C THR A 119 13.96 22.44 19.24
N ALA A 120 14.43 21.21 19.07
CA ALA A 120 14.55 20.26 20.17
C ALA A 120 15.70 20.70 21.09
N PRO A 121 15.45 20.89 22.40
CA PRO A 121 16.52 21.20 23.33
C PRO A 121 17.52 20.04 23.38
N ASP A 122 18.79 20.36 23.50
CA ASP A 122 19.86 19.37 23.67
C ASP A 122 19.69 18.70 25.04
N ILE A 123 19.00 17.55 25.07
CA ILE A 123 18.72 16.82 26.31
C ILE A 123 19.98 16.03 26.67
N GLN A 124 20.80 16.60 27.56
CA GLN A 124 21.84 15.86 28.27
C GLN A 124 21.16 14.91 29.27
N TRP A 125 21.15 13.61 28.95
CA TRP A 125 20.77 12.59 29.92
C TRP A 125 21.84 12.52 31.02
N PRO A 126 21.47 12.57 32.32
CA PRO A 126 22.43 12.41 33.39
C PRO A 126 23.07 11.02 33.28
N GLU A 127 24.40 10.94 33.42
CA GLU A 127 25.12 9.66 33.48
C GLU A 127 24.50 8.78 34.57
N GLN A 128 24.18 7.55 34.21
CA GLN A 128 23.61 6.61 35.16
C GLN A 128 24.69 6.22 36.18
N PRO A 129 24.39 6.24 37.49
CA PRO A 129 25.37 5.85 38.50
C PRO A 129 25.71 4.37 38.34
N LYS A 130 27.01 4.07 38.50
CA LYS A 130 27.61 2.73 38.39
C LYS A 130 26.98 1.70 39.32
#